data_AF-A0A831LY25-F1
#
_entry.id   AF-A0A831LY25-F1
#
_cell.length_a   1.000
_cell.length_b   1.000
_cell.length_c   1.000
_cell.angle_alpha   90.00
_cell.angle_beta   90.00
_cell.angle_gamma   90.00
#
_symmetry.space_group_name_H-M   'P 1'
#
loop_
_entity.id
_entity.type
_entity.pdbx_description
1 polymer ?
#
loop_
_entity_poly.entity_id
_entity_poly.type
_entity_poly.pdbx_seq_one_letter_code
_entity_poly.pdbx_strand_id
1 'polypeptide(L)'
;MHQTRQPRGRMALIALGSVALLLLSLPALTAAQAQPGDRPQTRLNPFRQLGPELPTPNALRTASGAPGPGYWQQKVDYDMAVELDEERRRISGVETIVYHNNSPDPLSYLWVQLDQNRRARDSISQKTSPGRLSDTMSVRALERLHDDFDGGFKIEHVRDGAGKDLPHTVVETMMRIDLPRALEPGGRFAFEIKWWYNVNDRSRQGGRSGYDHY
;
A
#
# COMPACT_ATOMS: atom_id res chain seq x y z
N MET A 1 -16.28 -20.17 101.83
CA MET A 1 -16.06 -19.01 102.72
C MET A 1 -14.70 -18.42 102.40
N HIS A 2 -14.67 -17.09 102.22
CA HIS A 2 -13.51 -16.16 102.24
C HIS A 2 -12.24 -16.53 101.47
N GLN A 3 -11.89 -15.78 100.41
CA GLN A 3 -11.05 -14.56 100.46
C GLN A 3 -9.65 -14.88 101.06
N THR A 4 -8.50 -14.45 100.54
CA THR A 4 -8.20 -13.08 100.11
C THR A 4 -6.77 -13.02 99.56
N ARG A 5 -6.61 -12.21 98.51
CA ARG A 5 -5.53 -11.24 98.23
C ARG A 5 -4.04 -11.67 98.16
N GLN A 6 -3.48 -11.30 97.01
CA GLN A 6 -2.07 -10.95 96.75
C GLN A 6 -1.45 -10.01 97.80
N PRO A 7 -0.13 -9.80 97.73
CA PRO A 7 0.30 -8.51 97.19
C PRO A 7 1.50 -8.55 96.24
N ARG A 8 1.56 -7.48 95.44
CA ARG A 8 2.59 -7.08 94.50
C ARG A 8 3.84 -6.56 95.21
N GLY A 9 5.00 -6.75 94.58
CA GLY A 9 5.85 -5.61 94.24
C GLY A 9 7.34 -5.67 94.58
N ARG A 10 8.11 -5.30 93.54
CA ARG A 10 9.33 -4.46 93.51
C ARG A 10 10.71 -5.13 93.34
N MET A 11 11.28 -4.83 92.16
CA MET A 11 12.65 -4.35 91.86
C MET A 11 13.87 -5.09 92.43
N ALA A 12 14.77 -5.56 91.55
CA ALA A 12 16.01 -4.87 91.18
C ALA A 12 16.97 -5.76 90.35
N LEU A 13 17.67 -5.11 89.40
CA LEU A 13 18.98 -5.35 88.74
C LEU A 13 19.59 -6.78 88.68
N ILE A 14 20.16 -7.15 87.52
CA ILE A 14 21.60 -7.15 87.18
C ILE A 14 21.78 -7.72 85.74
N ALA A 15 22.92 -7.37 85.14
CA ALA A 15 23.29 -7.29 83.73
C ALA A 15 23.62 -8.59 82.96
N LEU A 16 23.93 -8.37 81.67
CA LEU A 16 24.79 -9.08 80.71
C LEU A 16 24.10 -10.00 79.69
N GLY A 17 24.25 -9.64 78.39
CA GLY A 17 24.00 -10.57 77.28
C GLY A 17 23.74 -9.93 75.91
N SER A 18 24.79 -9.40 75.29
CA SER A 18 25.10 -9.56 73.85
C SER A 18 24.14 -9.07 72.76
N VAL A 19 24.48 -7.88 72.23
CA VAL A 19 24.60 -7.51 70.80
C VAL A 19 23.74 -8.23 69.74
N ALA A 20 22.76 -7.51 69.18
CA ALA A 20 22.46 -7.50 67.74
C ALA A 20 21.81 -6.14 67.37
N LEU A 21 22.36 -5.46 66.37
CA LEU A 21 22.09 -4.08 65.97
C LEU A 21 21.12 -4.02 64.76
N LEU A 22 20.39 -2.89 64.65
CA LEU A 22 19.61 -2.28 63.52
C LEU A 22 18.09 -2.13 63.85
N LEU A 23 17.56 -0.95 64.27
CA LEU A 23 17.28 0.33 63.56
C LEU A 23 16.37 0.14 62.31
N LEU A 24 15.26 0.84 62.01
CA LEU A 24 14.60 2.08 62.46
C LEU A 24 13.24 2.23 61.71
N SER A 25 12.23 2.82 62.39
CA SER A 25 11.12 3.73 61.94
C SER A 25 10.43 3.69 60.54
N LEU A 26 9.07 3.53 60.56
CA LEU A 26 7.92 4.25 59.87
C LEU A 26 8.18 5.23 58.68
N PRO A 27 7.15 5.74 57.93
CA PRO A 27 5.89 5.23 57.32
C PRO A 27 5.66 5.77 55.86
N ALA A 28 4.54 5.44 55.18
CA ALA A 28 3.72 6.35 54.32
C ALA A 28 2.84 5.57 53.31
N LEU A 29 1.51 5.60 53.49
CA LEU A 29 0.57 5.42 52.38
C LEU A 29 0.62 6.68 51.51
N THR A 30 1.05 6.54 50.26
CA THR A 30 0.87 7.59 49.25
C THR A 30 -0.26 7.18 48.32
N ALA A 31 -1.42 7.83 48.47
CA ALA A 31 -2.45 7.82 47.44
C ALA A 31 -1.91 8.60 46.23
N ALA A 32 -1.69 7.91 45.12
CA ALA A 32 -1.37 8.56 43.86
C ALA A 32 -2.62 9.29 43.35
N GLN A 33 -2.73 10.59 43.65
CA GLN A 33 -3.69 11.47 43.00
C GLN A 33 -3.23 11.64 41.54
N ALA A 34 -3.96 11.05 40.60
CA ALA A 34 -3.79 11.33 39.19
C ALA A 34 -4.09 12.81 38.95
N GLN A 35 -3.05 13.61 38.66
CA GLN A 35 -3.23 14.95 38.13
C GLN A 35 -3.96 14.83 36.77
N PRO A 36 -5.03 15.58 36.52
CA PRO A 36 -5.60 15.69 35.18
C PRO A 36 -4.57 16.41 34.31
N GLY A 37 -3.74 15.64 33.61
CA GLY A 37 -2.78 16.14 32.65
C GLY A 37 -3.49 16.97 31.59
N ASP A 38 -2.95 18.16 31.34
CA ASP A 38 -3.31 19.10 30.28
C ASP A 38 -3.81 18.36 29.03
N ARG A 39 -5.09 18.52 28.70
CA ARG A 39 -5.58 18.18 27.36
C ARG A 39 -5.03 19.25 26.43
N PRO A 40 -4.08 18.95 25.54
CA PRO A 40 -3.57 19.98 24.65
C PRO A 40 -4.71 20.41 23.73
N GLN A 41 -4.90 21.72 23.56
CA GLN A 41 -5.84 22.31 22.59
C GLN A 41 -5.40 22.07 21.13
N THR A 42 -4.74 20.95 20.85
CA THR A 42 -4.10 20.61 19.57
C THR A 42 -5.10 20.19 18.49
N ARG A 43 -6.37 19.97 18.83
CA ARG A 43 -7.42 19.61 17.86
C ARG A 43 -7.95 20.78 17.02
N LEU A 44 -7.57 22.03 17.31
CA LEU A 44 -8.19 23.23 16.71
C LEU A 44 -7.31 24.01 15.72
N ASN A 45 -6.11 23.53 15.34
CA ASN A 45 -5.27 24.23 14.37
C ASN A 45 -5.53 23.71 12.92
N PRO A 46 -6.15 24.51 12.04
CA PRO A 46 -6.42 24.11 10.64
C PRO A 46 -5.16 24.01 9.77
N PHE A 47 -4.00 24.49 10.26
CA PHE A 47 -2.70 24.38 9.59
C PHE A 47 -1.79 23.33 10.24
N ARG A 48 -2.31 22.47 11.12
CA ARG A 48 -1.53 21.35 11.66
C ARG A 48 -1.17 20.41 10.51
N GLN A 49 0.10 19.99 10.45
CA GLN A 49 0.53 18.92 9.56
C GLN A 49 -0.34 17.67 9.82
N LEU A 50 -0.95 17.12 8.77
CA LEU A 50 -1.65 15.84 8.86
C LEU A 50 -0.60 14.73 9.07
N GLY A 51 -0.80 13.89 10.10
CA GLY A 51 -0.01 12.67 10.29
C GLY A 51 1.34 12.75 11.06
N PRO A 52 1.54 13.60 12.10
CA PRO A 52 2.72 13.45 12.98
C PRO A 52 2.61 12.20 13.87
N GLU A 53 1.42 11.62 14.01
CA GLU A 53 1.16 10.42 14.80
C GLU A 53 1.16 9.21 13.87
N LEU A 54 2.06 8.25 14.12
CA LEU A 54 2.05 6.97 13.43
C LEU A 54 0.71 6.25 13.71
N PRO A 55 0.12 5.59 12.70
CA PRO A 55 -1.10 4.83 12.92
C PRO A 55 -0.88 3.78 14.00
N THR A 56 -1.86 3.65 14.91
CA THR A 56 -1.81 2.60 15.92
C THR A 56 -1.86 1.21 15.26
N PRO A 57 -1.23 0.20 15.87
CA PRO A 57 -1.28 -1.17 15.37
C PRO A 57 -2.73 -1.62 15.20
N ASN A 58 -3.02 -2.34 14.12
CA ASN A 58 -4.33 -2.91 13.83
C ASN A 58 -4.19 -4.31 13.21
N ALA A 59 -5.31 -4.91 12.83
CA ALA A 59 -5.32 -6.26 12.25
C ALA A 59 -4.51 -6.39 10.96
N LEU A 60 -4.32 -5.31 10.20
CA LEU A 60 -3.62 -5.29 8.92
C LEU A 60 -2.13 -4.94 9.06
N ARG A 61 -1.75 -4.14 10.06
CA ARG A 61 -0.36 -3.72 10.31
C ARG A 61 -0.05 -3.69 11.80
N THR A 62 1.05 -4.32 12.19
CA THR A 62 1.58 -4.29 13.56
C THR A 62 2.28 -2.97 13.88
N ALA A 63 2.70 -2.76 15.14
CA ALA A 63 3.46 -1.58 15.59
C ALA A 63 4.78 -1.38 14.84
N SER A 64 5.35 -2.46 14.29
CA SER A 64 6.58 -2.42 13.50
C SER A 64 6.37 -2.04 12.04
N GLY A 65 5.11 -1.89 11.60
CA GLY A 65 4.75 -1.74 10.19
C GLY A 65 4.69 -3.07 9.41
N ALA A 66 5.10 -4.18 10.02
CA ALA A 66 4.97 -5.51 9.42
C ALA A 66 3.49 -5.90 9.23
N PRO A 67 3.19 -6.72 8.20
CA PRO A 67 1.88 -7.36 8.01
C PRO A 67 1.29 -7.92 9.31
N GLY A 68 0.07 -7.52 9.63
CA GLY A 68 -0.70 -8.09 10.75
C GLY A 68 -1.39 -9.41 10.37
N PRO A 69 -2.03 -10.10 11.33
CA PRO A 69 -2.69 -11.39 11.08
C PRO A 69 -3.83 -11.35 10.05
N GLY A 70 -4.48 -10.20 9.86
CA GLY A 70 -5.53 -10.00 8.86
C GLY A 70 -5.02 -9.45 7.52
N TYR A 71 -3.70 -9.33 7.36
CA TYR A 71 -3.11 -8.82 6.13
C TYR A 71 -3.25 -9.83 4.98
N TRP A 72 -3.66 -9.35 3.82
CA TRP A 72 -3.76 -10.14 2.59
C TRP A 72 -3.16 -9.37 1.41
N GLN A 73 -2.72 -10.11 0.41
CA GLN A 73 -2.26 -9.59 -0.88
C GLN A 73 -2.84 -10.46 -1.98
N GLN A 74 -3.23 -9.83 -3.10
CA GLN A 74 -3.63 -10.59 -4.28
C GLN A 74 -2.43 -11.32 -4.87
N LYS A 75 -2.69 -12.48 -5.47
CA LYS A 75 -1.71 -13.24 -6.22
C LYS A 75 -2.19 -13.35 -7.65
N VAL A 76 -1.27 -13.11 -8.59
CA VAL A 76 -1.56 -13.24 -10.02
C VAL A 76 -0.40 -13.99 -10.64
N ASP A 77 -0.72 -15.08 -11.33
CA ASP A 77 0.25 -15.86 -12.08
C ASP A 77 0.12 -15.50 -13.56
N TYR A 78 1.25 -15.35 -14.24
CA TYR A 78 1.31 -14.96 -15.64
C TYR A 78 2.09 -16.00 -16.43
N ASP A 79 1.55 -16.39 -17.57
CA ASP A 79 2.24 -17.09 -18.64
C ASP A 79 2.16 -16.23 -19.90
N MET A 80 3.30 -15.84 -20.46
CA MET A 80 3.38 -14.83 -21.51
C MET A 80 4.24 -15.31 -22.66
N ALA A 81 3.69 -15.22 -23.88
CA ALA A 81 4.44 -15.34 -25.13
C ALA A 81 4.52 -13.95 -25.76
N VAL A 82 5.73 -13.37 -25.79
CA VAL A 82 5.98 -12.01 -26.28
C VAL A 82 6.98 -12.04 -27.43
N GLU A 83 6.70 -11.28 -28.47
CA GLU A 83 7.52 -11.13 -29.67
C GLU A 83 7.87 -9.67 -29.91
N LEU A 84 9.14 -9.42 -30.27
CA LEU A 84 9.62 -8.13 -30.74
C LEU A 84 9.86 -8.21 -32.26
N ASP A 85 9.07 -7.47 -33.02
CA ASP A 85 9.24 -7.27 -34.45
C ASP A 85 10.05 -5.98 -34.67
N GLU A 86 11.34 -6.12 -34.97
CA GLU A 86 12.26 -5.00 -35.15
C GLU A 86 11.95 -4.18 -36.42
N GLU A 87 11.58 -4.84 -37.52
CA GLU A 87 11.26 -4.18 -38.79
C GLU A 87 10.05 -3.27 -38.64
N ARG A 88 9.00 -3.77 -37.97
CA ARG A 88 7.77 -3.01 -37.70
C ARG A 88 7.84 -2.17 -36.43
N ARG A 89 8.93 -2.29 -35.65
CA ARG A 89 9.11 -1.64 -34.33
C ARG A 89 7.89 -1.86 -33.43
N ARG A 90 7.51 -3.12 -33.25
CA ARG A 90 6.29 -3.53 -32.55
C ARG A 90 6.60 -4.62 -31.54
N ILE A 91 5.93 -4.55 -30.40
CA ILE A 91 5.88 -5.67 -29.45
C ILE A 91 4.46 -6.22 -29.46
N SER A 92 4.33 -7.53 -29.61
CA SER A 92 3.06 -8.26 -29.49
C SER A 92 3.16 -9.32 -28.42
N GLY A 93 2.06 -9.54 -27.70
CA GLY A 93 1.99 -10.49 -26.60
C GLY A 93 0.68 -11.25 -26.59
N VAL A 94 0.75 -12.52 -26.21
CA VAL A 94 -0.39 -13.30 -25.73
C VAL A 94 -0.07 -13.69 -24.30
N GLU A 95 -0.93 -13.33 -23.36
CA GLU A 95 -0.74 -13.56 -21.93
C GLU A 95 -1.92 -14.33 -21.37
N THR A 96 -1.65 -15.48 -20.74
CA THR A 96 -2.61 -16.16 -19.87
C THR A 96 -2.37 -15.73 -18.43
N ILE A 97 -3.42 -15.22 -17.80
CA ILE A 97 -3.38 -14.62 -16.47
C ILE A 97 -4.30 -15.44 -15.56
N VAL A 98 -3.74 -15.96 -14.45
CA VAL A 98 -4.51 -16.62 -13.40
C VAL A 98 -4.54 -15.73 -12.17
N TYR A 99 -5.68 -15.11 -11.93
CA TYR A 99 -5.92 -14.25 -10.79
C TYR A 99 -6.45 -15.06 -9.61
N HIS A 100 -5.84 -14.91 -8.42
CA HIS A 100 -6.29 -15.53 -7.17
C HIS A 100 -6.85 -14.45 -6.27
N ASN A 101 -8.13 -14.55 -5.91
CA ASN A 101 -8.77 -13.63 -4.99
C ASN A 101 -8.44 -14.00 -3.54
N ASN A 102 -7.41 -13.39 -2.98
CA ASN A 102 -7.06 -13.54 -1.56
C ASN A 102 -7.75 -12.50 -0.68
N SER A 103 -8.59 -11.63 -1.24
CA SER A 103 -9.35 -10.65 -0.47
C SER A 103 -10.54 -11.31 0.25
N PRO A 104 -11.03 -10.70 1.34
CA PRO A 104 -12.24 -11.18 2.02
C PRO A 104 -13.52 -10.88 1.24
N ASP A 105 -13.45 -10.15 0.13
CA ASP A 105 -14.59 -9.66 -0.62
C ASP A 105 -14.76 -10.40 -1.96
N PRO A 106 -15.99 -10.64 -2.42
CA PRO A 106 -16.24 -11.15 -3.76
C PRO A 106 -15.94 -10.07 -4.81
N LEU A 107 -15.26 -10.46 -5.90
CA LEU A 107 -14.90 -9.55 -6.99
C LEU A 107 -15.80 -9.80 -8.21
N SER A 108 -16.50 -8.78 -8.70
CA SER A 108 -17.31 -8.88 -9.93
C SER A 108 -16.56 -8.46 -11.20
N TYR A 109 -15.42 -7.79 -11.05
CA TYR A 109 -14.58 -7.34 -12.16
C TYR A 109 -13.11 -7.32 -11.72
N LEU A 110 -12.21 -7.35 -12.70
CA LEU A 110 -10.77 -7.18 -12.51
C LEU A 110 -10.29 -5.95 -13.25
N TRP A 111 -9.29 -5.27 -12.67
CA TRP A 111 -8.63 -4.13 -13.29
C TRP A 111 -7.22 -4.54 -13.74
N VAL A 112 -6.90 -4.25 -14.99
CA VAL A 112 -5.58 -4.46 -15.61
C VAL A 112 -4.98 -3.11 -15.95
N GLN A 113 -3.71 -2.89 -15.61
CA GLN A 113 -3.01 -1.65 -15.94
C GLN A 113 -2.47 -1.70 -17.37
N LEU A 114 -2.69 -0.63 -18.11
CA LEU A 114 -2.30 -0.44 -19.51
C LEU A 114 -1.43 0.82 -19.66
N ASP A 115 -0.30 0.87 -18.96
CA ASP A 115 0.54 2.08 -18.84
C ASP A 115 0.99 2.70 -20.17
N GLN A 116 1.19 1.89 -21.21
CA GLN A 116 1.56 2.40 -22.53
C GLN A 116 0.47 3.28 -23.15
N ASN A 117 -0.79 3.16 -22.71
CA ASN A 117 -1.90 4.00 -23.19
C ASN A 117 -1.69 5.50 -22.87
N ARG A 118 -0.80 5.83 -21.93
CA ARG A 118 -0.37 7.22 -21.73
C ARG A 118 0.22 7.83 -23.02
N ARG A 119 0.82 7.00 -23.88
CA ARG A 119 1.38 7.40 -25.19
C ARG A 119 0.40 7.21 -26.35
N ALA A 120 -0.84 6.78 -26.11
CA ALA A 120 -1.86 6.76 -27.15
C ALA A 120 -2.10 8.18 -27.67
N ARG A 121 -2.39 8.30 -28.98
CA ARG A 121 -2.58 9.61 -29.64
C ARG A 121 -3.66 10.46 -28.97
N ASP A 122 -4.71 9.82 -28.49
CA ASP A 122 -5.88 10.42 -27.87
C ASP A 122 -5.83 10.44 -26.34
N SER A 123 -4.69 10.09 -25.73
CA SER A 123 -4.55 10.07 -24.27
C SER A 123 -4.73 11.48 -23.69
N ILE A 124 -5.21 11.55 -22.44
CA ILE A 124 -5.30 12.83 -21.72
C ILE A 124 -3.92 13.50 -21.62
N SER A 125 -2.84 12.71 -21.47
CA SER A 125 -1.48 13.24 -21.38
C SER A 125 -1.07 13.95 -22.67
N GLN A 126 -1.45 13.44 -23.84
CA GLN A 126 -1.20 14.12 -25.12
C GLN A 126 -2.11 15.35 -25.29
N LYS A 127 -3.39 15.25 -24.92
CA LYS A 127 -4.38 16.34 -25.03
C LYS A 127 -4.08 17.53 -24.11
N THR A 128 -3.47 17.29 -22.95
CA THR A 128 -3.20 18.32 -21.93
C THR A 128 -1.75 18.78 -21.90
N SER A 129 -0.88 18.21 -22.76
CA SER A 129 0.52 18.61 -22.86
C SER A 129 0.59 20.07 -23.35
N PRO A 130 1.12 21.02 -22.54
CA PRO A 130 1.17 22.41 -22.94
C PRO A 130 2.25 22.61 -24.02
N GLY A 131 1.81 22.81 -25.26
CA GLY A 131 2.68 23.32 -26.32
C GLY A 131 3.05 24.78 -26.03
N ARG A 132 4.35 25.10 -25.99
CA ARG A 132 4.83 26.48 -25.95
C ARG A 132 5.41 26.85 -27.31
N LEU A 133 4.71 27.72 -28.03
CA LEU A 133 5.24 28.38 -29.22
C LEU A 133 6.05 29.61 -28.77
N SER A 134 7.23 29.78 -29.34
CA SER A 134 8.17 30.87 -29.10
C SER A 134 8.77 31.29 -30.43
N ASP A 135 9.07 32.58 -30.60
CA ASP A 135 9.70 33.14 -31.81
C ASP A 135 11.03 32.46 -32.14
N THR A 136 11.72 31.96 -31.12
CA THR A 136 12.89 31.09 -31.27
C THR A 136 12.66 29.77 -30.56
N MET A 137 12.80 28.67 -31.30
CA MET A 137 12.78 27.31 -30.79
C MET A 137 13.77 26.44 -31.53
N SER A 138 14.26 25.39 -30.89
CA SER A 138 15.11 24.41 -31.57
C SER A 138 14.28 23.55 -32.52
N VAL A 139 14.90 23.00 -33.56
CA VAL A 139 14.25 22.06 -34.49
C VAL A 139 13.62 20.88 -33.73
N ARG A 140 14.31 20.34 -32.72
CA ARG A 140 13.76 19.28 -31.85
C ARG A 140 12.53 19.72 -31.05
N ALA A 141 12.45 20.98 -30.63
CA ALA A 141 11.28 21.48 -29.92
C ALA A 141 10.08 21.60 -30.86
N LEU A 142 10.31 22.02 -32.11
CA LEU A 142 9.28 22.06 -33.16
C LEU A 142 8.80 20.66 -33.55
N GLU A 143 9.71 19.70 -33.72
CA GLU A 143 9.37 18.30 -34.05
C GLU A 143 8.48 17.62 -32.99
N ARG A 144 8.67 17.95 -31.71
CA ARG A 144 7.83 17.42 -30.62
C ARG A 144 6.42 18.00 -30.59
N LEU A 145 6.18 19.15 -31.22
CA LEU A 145 4.84 19.69 -31.37
C LEU A 145 4.00 18.90 -32.37
N HIS A 146 4.65 18.13 -33.26
CA HIS A 146 4.01 17.30 -34.29
C HIS A 146 4.34 15.81 -34.09
N ASP A 147 4.17 15.29 -32.87
CA ASP A 147 4.34 13.86 -32.59
C ASP A 147 3.04 13.11 -32.93
N ASP A 148 3.00 12.46 -34.09
CA ASP A 148 1.88 11.65 -34.58
C ASP A 148 1.98 10.18 -34.17
N PHE A 149 2.87 9.86 -33.23
CA PHE A 149 3.15 8.49 -32.79
C PHE A 149 1.91 7.76 -32.27
N ASP A 150 1.62 6.59 -32.86
CA ASP A 150 0.52 5.71 -32.43
C ASP A 150 0.98 4.74 -31.34
N GLY A 151 1.05 5.26 -30.11
CA GLY A 151 1.31 4.46 -28.93
C GLY A 151 0.07 3.79 -28.34
N GLY A 152 0.25 3.22 -27.15
CA GLY A 152 -0.80 2.52 -26.43
C GLY A 152 -0.99 1.07 -26.87
N PHE A 153 -1.52 0.28 -25.95
CA PHE A 153 -1.92 -1.09 -26.21
C PHE A 153 -3.10 -1.12 -27.18
N LYS A 154 -2.97 -1.92 -28.22
CA LYS A 154 -4.08 -2.36 -29.07
C LYS A 154 -4.44 -3.76 -28.62
N ILE A 155 -5.60 -3.88 -27.96
CA ILE A 155 -6.12 -5.15 -27.47
C ILE A 155 -6.82 -5.85 -28.65
N GLU A 156 -6.36 -7.05 -29.00
CA GLU A 156 -7.00 -7.86 -30.03
C GLU A 156 -8.17 -8.65 -29.45
N HIS A 157 -7.96 -9.29 -28.30
CA HIS A 157 -9.03 -9.97 -27.57
C HIS A 157 -8.72 -10.10 -26.09
N VAL A 158 -9.80 -10.28 -25.32
CA VAL A 158 -9.78 -10.72 -23.92
C VAL A 158 -10.74 -11.89 -23.82
N ARG A 159 -10.26 -13.07 -23.42
CA ARG A 159 -11.03 -14.32 -23.41
C ARG A 159 -10.92 -15.04 -22.09
N ASP A 160 -11.94 -15.80 -21.71
CA ASP A 160 -11.85 -16.70 -20.56
C ASP A 160 -11.04 -17.97 -20.90
N GLY A 161 -10.77 -18.81 -19.89
CA GLY A 161 -10.09 -20.09 -20.08
C GLY A 161 -10.83 -21.12 -20.96
N ALA A 162 -12.08 -20.84 -21.36
CA ALA A 162 -12.84 -21.64 -22.33
C ALA A 162 -12.81 -21.04 -23.75
N GLY A 163 -12.11 -19.92 -23.94
CA GLY A 163 -11.97 -19.23 -25.23
C GLY A 163 -13.13 -18.30 -25.57
N LYS A 164 -14.04 -18.02 -24.63
CA LYS A 164 -15.17 -17.09 -24.85
C LYS A 164 -14.72 -15.65 -24.58
N ASP A 165 -15.13 -14.73 -25.45
CA ASP A 165 -14.82 -13.31 -25.27
C ASP A 165 -15.44 -12.75 -23.97
N LEU A 166 -14.62 -12.01 -23.22
CA LEU A 166 -15.00 -11.34 -21.98
C LEU A 166 -15.34 -9.87 -22.23
N PRO A 167 -16.47 -9.37 -21.68
CA PRO A 167 -16.77 -7.95 -21.74
C PRO A 167 -15.68 -7.15 -21.01
N HIS A 168 -15.17 -6.13 -21.67
CA HIS A 168 -14.15 -5.26 -21.09
C HIS A 168 -14.32 -3.82 -21.54
N THR A 169 -13.88 -2.89 -20.70
CA THR A 169 -13.87 -1.45 -20.97
C THR A 169 -12.48 -0.91 -20.69
N VAL A 170 -11.87 -0.26 -21.68
CA VAL A 170 -10.62 0.49 -21.49
C VAL A 170 -10.95 1.93 -21.11
N VAL A 171 -10.37 2.39 -20.01
CA VAL A 171 -10.47 3.74 -19.48
C VAL A 171 -9.03 4.26 -19.28
N GLU A 172 -8.53 5.02 -20.25
CA GLU A 172 -7.17 5.54 -20.26
C GLU A 172 -6.12 4.41 -20.07
N THR A 173 -5.35 4.45 -18.98
CA THR A 173 -4.32 3.46 -18.64
C THR A 173 -4.85 2.29 -17.81
N MET A 174 -6.17 2.10 -17.76
CA MET A 174 -6.81 1.04 -17.00
C MET A 174 -7.78 0.27 -17.89
N MET A 175 -7.88 -1.04 -17.72
CA MET A 175 -8.88 -1.87 -18.38
C MET A 175 -9.67 -2.64 -17.33
N ARG A 176 -10.99 -2.51 -17.36
CA ARG A 176 -11.93 -3.27 -16.53
C ARG A 176 -12.40 -4.49 -17.31
N ILE A 177 -12.21 -5.67 -16.75
CA ILE A 177 -12.73 -6.94 -17.28
C ILE A 177 -13.88 -7.37 -16.39
N ASP A 178 -15.08 -7.49 -16.97
CA ASP A 178 -16.27 -7.95 -16.25
C ASP A 178 -16.28 -9.48 -16.16
N LEU A 179 -16.34 -10.01 -14.93
CA LEU A 179 -16.35 -11.44 -14.71
C LEU A 179 -17.75 -12.01 -14.98
N PRO A 180 -17.87 -13.17 -15.65
CA PRO A 180 -19.18 -13.82 -15.87
C PRO A 180 -19.89 -14.18 -14.56
N ARG A 181 -19.12 -14.42 -13.51
CA ARG A 181 -19.57 -14.68 -12.15
C ARG A 181 -18.61 -14.02 -11.17
N ALA A 182 -19.16 -13.53 -10.04
CA ALA A 182 -18.33 -13.01 -8.96
C ALA A 182 -17.32 -14.07 -8.49
N LEU A 183 -16.06 -13.64 -8.38
CA LEU A 183 -14.96 -14.42 -7.87
C LEU A 183 -14.94 -14.33 -6.34
N GLU A 184 -15.41 -15.39 -5.69
CA GLU A 184 -15.47 -15.48 -4.23
C GLU A 184 -14.08 -15.45 -3.58
N PRO A 185 -13.99 -15.10 -2.28
CA PRO A 185 -12.76 -15.22 -1.50
C PRO A 185 -12.12 -16.62 -1.62
N GLY A 186 -10.82 -16.67 -1.88
CA GLY A 186 -10.05 -17.89 -2.16
C GLY A 186 -10.24 -18.47 -3.57
N GLY A 187 -11.13 -17.89 -4.37
CA GLY A 187 -11.37 -18.33 -5.74
C GLY A 187 -10.23 -17.96 -6.69
N ARG A 188 -10.20 -18.63 -7.86
CA ARG A 188 -9.30 -18.28 -8.97
C ARG A 188 -10.06 -18.09 -10.28
N PHE A 189 -9.57 -17.20 -11.12
CA PHE A 189 -10.10 -16.96 -12.46
C PHE A 189 -8.96 -16.86 -13.48
N ALA A 190 -9.11 -17.55 -14.60
CA ALA A 190 -8.12 -17.58 -15.67
C ALA A 190 -8.68 -16.93 -16.94
N PHE A 191 -7.90 -16.05 -17.54
CA PHE A 191 -8.24 -15.35 -18.77
C PHE A 191 -6.99 -15.09 -19.61
N GLU A 192 -7.18 -14.93 -20.91
CA GLU A 192 -6.14 -14.63 -21.89
C GLU A 192 -6.35 -13.21 -22.44
N ILE A 193 -5.27 -12.45 -22.58
CA ILE A 193 -5.24 -11.18 -23.30
C ILE A 193 -4.26 -11.30 -24.46
N LYS A 194 -4.70 -10.94 -25.66
CA LYS A 194 -3.82 -10.73 -26.80
C LYS A 194 -3.74 -9.25 -27.14
N TRP A 195 -2.54 -8.75 -27.30
CA TRP A 195 -2.29 -7.33 -27.50
C TRP A 195 -1.04 -7.06 -28.34
N TRP A 196 -0.93 -5.85 -28.86
CA TRP A 196 0.31 -5.31 -29.41
C TRP A 196 0.42 -3.81 -29.19
N TYR A 197 1.63 -3.25 -29.22
CA TYR A 197 1.86 -1.81 -29.26
C TYR A 197 3.12 -1.47 -30.05
N ASN A 198 3.18 -0.26 -30.61
CA ASN A 198 4.36 0.22 -31.32
C ASN A 198 5.41 0.72 -30.32
N VAL A 199 6.68 0.42 -30.57
CA VAL A 199 7.80 0.88 -29.74
C VAL A 199 8.09 2.33 -30.09
N ASN A 200 8.14 3.19 -29.08
CA ASN A 200 8.40 4.62 -29.26
C ASN A 200 9.88 4.88 -29.61
N ASP A 201 10.13 5.92 -30.39
CA ASP A 201 11.47 6.47 -30.61
C ASP A 201 11.87 7.27 -29.37
N ARG A 202 12.87 6.77 -28.64
CA ARG A 202 13.29 7.40 -27.39
C ARG A 202 13.91 8.78 -27.62
N SER A 203 14.57 8.99 -28.76
CA SER A 203 15.23 10.26 -29.08
C SER A 203 14.23 11.40 -29.35
N ARG A 204 13.07 11.06 -29.93
CA ARG A 204 11.99 12.01 -30.25
C ARG A 204 10.99 12.17 -29.12
N GLN A 205 10.48 11.07 -28.58
CA GLN A 205 9.40 11.07 -27.57
C GLN A 205 9.88 11.03 -26.12
N GLY A 206 11.19 10.84 -25.90
CA GLY A 206 11.77 10.72 -24.56
C GLY A 206 11.24 9.51 -23.76
N GLY A 207 11.49 9.52 -22.46
CA GLY A 207 11.12 8.43 -21.55
C GLY A 207 12.17 7.32 -21.46
N ARG A 208 11.93 6.33 -20.58
CA ARG A 208 12.87 5.22 -20.33
C ARG A 208 12.69 4.04 -21.29
N SER A 209 11.53 3.96 -21.94
CA SER A 209 11.19 2.96 -22.96
C SER A 209 11.39 3.54 -24.35
N GLY A 210 11.74 2.69 -25.30
CA GLY A 210 11.91 3.03 -26.71
C GLY A 210 13.19 2.44 -27.29
N TYR A 211 13.33 2.53 -28.60
CA TYR A 211 14.56 2.17 -29.30
C TYR A 211 15.39 3.44 -29.56
N ASP A 212 16.71 3.24 -29.70
CA ASP A 212 17.68 4.28 -30.05
C ASP A 212 18.20 4.01 -31.48
N HIS A 213 18.44 5.06 -32.25
CA HIS A 213 19.16 4.99 -33.53
C HIS A 213 20.65 5.31 -33.27
N TYR A 214 21.56 4.47 -33.77
CA TYR A 214 23.01 4.66 -33.73
C TYR A 214 23.58 4.91 -35.11
#